data_AF-A0AAD0RK06-F1
#
_entry.id   AF-A0AAD0RK06-F1
#
_cell.length_a   1.000
_cell.length_b   1.000
_cell.length_c   1.000
_cell.angle_alpha   90.00
_cell.angle_beta   90.00
_cell.angle_gamma   90.00
#
_symmetry.space_group_name_H-M   'P 1'
#
loop_
_entity.id
_entity.type
_entity.pdbx_description
1 polymer ?
#
loop_
_entity_poly.entity_id
_entity_poly.type
_entity_poly.pdbx_seq_one_letter_code
_entity_poly.pdbx_strand_id
1 'polypeptide(L)'
;MNNSVLALRQRQIAAAQREYKARGSKLARCECCLLATTLCICDKVEVAEADCAVCLLMYHNESFKPSNTGRLIADVIPDNYAFRWDRTEPDAALLALLSDEQYAPIVVFPEQGVELERVITKVTRTENKTPLFIFLDGTWREAKKMFRKSPYLDNLPVLSIAPEKLSDYKLRVAPHEHQLGTAEVACVLFAECGEQDAADKLTEHFIDFRDAYLKGKRSKL
;
A
#
# COMPACT_ATOMS: atom_id res chain seq x y z
N MET A 1 0.95 -7.88 15.61
CA MET A 1 0.57 -7.05 14.44
C MET A 1 -0.14 -7.93 13.43
N ASN A 2 -1.33 -7.51 12.99
CA ASN A 2 -2.09 -8.18 11.94
C ASN A 2 -1.79 -7.51 10.59
N ASN A 3 -0.65 -7.83 9.97
CA ASN A 3 -0.28 -7.28 8.67
C ASN A 3 -0.79 -8.22 7.56
N SER A 4 -1.83 -7.79 6.85
CA SER A 4 -2.47 -8.59 5.79
C SER A 4 -1.55 -8.88 4.60
N VAL A 5 -0.58 -8.01 4.30
CA VAL A 5 0.42 -8.23 3.23
C VAL A 5 1.35 -9.38 3.60
N LEU A 6 1.78 -9.47 4.86
CA LEU A 6 2.59 -10.59 5.34
C LEU A 6 1.80 -11.90 5.34
N ALA A 7 0.53 -11.86 5.73
CA ALA A 7 -0.36 -13.03 5.64
C ALA A 7 -0.58 -13.46 4.18
N LEU A 8 -0.79 -12.51 3.27
CA LEU A 8 -0.88 -12.78 1.83
C LEU A 8 0.43 -13.38 1.30
N ARG A 9 1.58 -12.84 1.68
CA ARG A 9 2.90 -13.37 1.33
C ARG A 9 3.03 -14.84 1.76
N GLN A 10 2.73 -15.15 3.02
CA GLN A 10 2.80 -16.51 3.55
C GLN A 10 1.89 -17.48 2.78
N ARG A 11 0.63 -17.09 2.50
CA ARG A 11 -0.28 -17.88 1.66
C ARG A 11 0.29 -18.15 0.26
N GLN A 12 0.90 -17.14 -0.37
CA GLN A 12 1.50 -17.31 -1.69
C GLN A 12 2.77 -18.17 -1.66
N ILE A 13 3.60 -18.10 -0.60
CA ILE A 13 4.74 -19.03 -0.42
C ILE A 13 4.24 -20.47 -0.31
N ALA A 14 3.23 -20.71 0.54
CA ALA A 14 2.68 -22.05 0.75
C ALA A 14 2.07 -22.65 -0.53
N ALA A 15 1.45 -21.82 -1.37
CA ALA A 15 0.88 -22.23 -2.65
C ALA A 15 1.90 -22.35 -3.79
N ALA A 16 3.13 -21.83 -3.63
CA ALA A 16 4.11 -21.79 -4.69
C ALA A 16 4.77 -23.16 -4.91
N GLN A 17 4.66 -23.69 -6.14
CA GLN A 17 5.35 -24.92 -6.55
C GLN A 17 6.86 -24.73 -6.79
N ARG A 18 7.34 -23.47 -6.82
CA ARG A 18 8.76 -23.11 -7.03
C ARG A 18 9.15 -21.98 -6.09
N GLU A 19 10.35 -22.07 -5.53
CA GLU A 19 10.90 -21.06 -4.63
C GLU A 19 11.07 -19.69 -5.32
N TYR A 20 10.55 -18.63 -4.71
CA TYR A 20 10.80 -17.26 -5.17
C TYR A 20 12.19 -16.79 -4.73
N LYS A 21 13.12 -16.64 -5.68
CA LYS A 21 14.44 -16.07 -5.40
C LYS A 21 14.45 -14.56 -5.58
N ALA A 22 14.25 -13.83 -4.49
CA ALA A 22 14.43 -12.37 -4.46
C ALA A 22 15.88 -11.98 -4.80
N ARG A 23 16.11 -10.79 -5.38
CA ARG A 23 17.47 -10.27 -5.57
C ARG A 23 18.15 -10.12 -4.19
N GLY A 24 19.38 -10.62 -4.06
CA GLY A 24 20.09 -10.64 -2.77
C GLY A 24 19.63 -11.76 -1.84
N SER A 25 19.23 -12.92 -2.38
CA SER A 25 18.73 -14.08 -1.62
C SER A 25 19.73 -14.70 -0.64
N LYS A 26 21.01 -14.30 -0.66
CA LYS A 26 22.03 -14.73 0.31
C LYS A 26 22.04 -13.90 1.60
N LEU A 27 21.40 -12.73 1.60
CA LEU A 27 21.32 -11.85 2.76
C LEU A 27 20.23 -12.36 3.70
N ALA A 28 20.60 -12.62 4.96
CA ALA A 28 19.63 -12.91 6.02
C ALA A 28 18.74 -11.68 6.25
N ARG A 29 17.42 -11.86 6.08
CA ARG A 29 16.42 -10.79 6.19
C ARG A 29 15.45 -11.09 7.32
N CYS A 30 14.98 -10.03 7.96
CA CYS A 30 13.83 -10.12 8.86
C CYS A 30 12.60 -10.59 8.07
N GLU A 31 11.85 -11.56 8.59
CA GLU A 31 10.66 -12.09 7.90
C GLU A 31 9.49 -11.10 7.85
N CYS A 32 9.50 -10.10 8.74
CA CYS A 32 8.50 -9.06 8.83
C CYS A 32 8.86 -7.87 7.92
N CYS A 33 9.96 -7.14 8.22
CA CYS A 33 10.31 -5.94 7.45
C CYS A 33 11.06 -6.20 6.13
N LEU A 34 11.54 -7.42 5.90
CA LEU A 34 12.32 -7.84 4.73
C LEU A 34 13.67 -7.08 4.54
N LEU A 35 14.07 -6.27 5.51
CA LEU A 35 15.40 -5.66 5.59
C LEU A 35 16.43 -6.65 6.14
N ALA A 36 17.72 -6.31 6.02
CA ALA A 36 18.79 -7.07 6.68
C ALA A 36 18.48 -7.21 8.17
N THR A 37 18.72 -8.38 8.77
CA THR A 37 18.41 -8.61 10.19
C THR A 37 19.07 -7.60 11.12
N THR A 38 20.29 -7.15 10.80
CA THR A 38 21.04 -6.12 11.53
C THR A 38 20.50 -4.69 11.36
N LEU A 39 19.57 -4.49 10.42
CA LEU A 39 18.92 -3.22 10.11
C LEU A 39 17.40 -3.34 10.25
N CYS A 40 16.93 -4.28 11.09
CA CYS A 40 15.52 -4.46 11.37
C CYS A 40 14.92 -3.18 11.99
N ILE A 41 13.69 -2.86 11.60
CA ILE A 41 12.93 -1.70 12.09
C ILE A 41 11.65 -2.10 12.82
N CYS A 42 11.37 -3.39 12.96
CA CYS A 42 10.06 -3.87 13.44
C CYS A 42 9.71 -3.40 14.86
N ASP A 43 10.72 -3.21 15.72
CA ASP A 43 10.51 -2.76 17.10
C ASP A 43 10.08 -1.29 17.20
N LYS A 44 10.18 -0.54 16.10
CA LYS A 44 9.80 0.88 16.02
C LYS A 44 8.41 1.10 15.41
N VAL A 45 7.73 0.03 14.99
CA VAL A 45 6.43 0.15 14.33
C VAL A 45 5.37 0.55 15.35
N GLU A 46 4.72 1.67 15.09
CA GLU A 46 3.57 2.13 15.87
C GLU A 46 2.29 1.99 15.06
N VAL A 47 1.28 1.38 15.69
CA VAL A 47 -0.06 1.28 15.12
C VAL A 47 -0.78 2.61 15.33
N ALA A 48 -1.46 3.09 14.30
CA ALA A 48 -2.20 4.33 14.34
C ALA A 48 -3.62 4.15 14.87
N GLU A 49 -4.13 5.20 15.51
CA GLU A 49 -5.55 5.46 15.61
C GLU A 49 -6.01 5.97 14.23
N ALA A 50 -6.88 5.21 13.58
CA ALA A 50 -7.35 5.52 12.23
C ALA A 50 -8.83 5.16 12.10
N ASP A 51 -9.62 6.12 11.61
CA ASP A 51 -11.04 5.92 11.31
C ASP A 51 -11.23 5.50 9.83
N CYS A 52 -10.26 4.76 9.28
CA CYS A 52 -10.31 4.27 7.91
C CYS A 52 -9.74 2.86 7.81
N ALA A 53 -10.14 2.18 6.74
CA ALA A 53 -9.60 0.89 6.37
C ALA A 53 -8.79 1.00 5.08
N VAL A 54 -7.87 0.07 4.88
CA VAL A 54 -7.06 0.00 3.66
C VAL A 54 -7.12 -1.37 3.01
N CYS A 55 -7.18 -1.40 1.68
CA CYS A 55 -7.08 -2.61 0.88
C CYS A 55 -5.91 -2.48 -0.11
N LEU A 56 -4.89 -3.31 0.05
CA LEU A 56 -3.75 -3.42 -0.87
C LEU A 56 -4.05 -4.49 -1.92
N LEU A 57 -4.43 -4.05 -3.12
CA LEU A 57 -4.61 -4.93 -4.27
C LEU A 57 -3.28 -5.04 -5.02
N MET A 58 -2.57 -6.13 -4.77
CA MET A 58 -1.16 -6.28 -5.13
C MET A 58 -0.98 -7.03 -6.45
N TYR A 59 -0.18 -6.49 -7.36
CA TYR A 59 0.20 -7.19 -8.58
C TYR A 59 1.04 -8.44 -8.29
N HIS A 60 1.20 -9.31 -9.28
CA HIS A 60 1.94 -10.56 -9.15
C HIS A 60 3.35 -10.35 -8.59
N ASN A 61 3.73 -11.15 -7.58
CA ASN A 61 4.98 -11.11 -6.83
C ASN A 61 5.25 -9.86 -5.98
N GLU A 62 4.36 -8.87 -5.94
CA GLU A 62 4.62 -7.61 -5.22
C GLU A 62 4.85 -7.84 -3.72
N SER A 63 4.05 -8.73 -3.12
CA SER A 63 4.18 -9.15 -1.71
C SER A 63 5.52 -9.80 -1.35
N PHE A 64 6.31 -10.27 -2.34
CA PHE A 64 7.63 -10.85 -2.10
C PHE A 64 8.77 -9.83 -2.20
N LYS A 65 8.52 -8.63 -2.73
CA LYS A 65 9.58 -7.65 -2.98
C LYS A 65 10.01 -7.00 -1.66
N PRO A 66 11.31 -7.07 -1.29
CA PRO A 66 11.79 -6.38 -0.09
C PRO A 66 11.66 -4.86 -0.15
N SER A 67 11.55 -4.29 -1.35
CA SER A 67 11.36 -2.85 -1.58
C SER A 67 9.90 -2.42 -1.61
N ASN A 68 8.95 -3.34 -1.39
CA ASN A 68 7.54 -3.00 -1.40
C ASN A 68 7.20 -2.12 -0.19
N THR A 69 6.68 -0.92 -0.46
CA THR A 69 6.31 0.05 0.58
C THR A 69 4.84 -0.02 0.94
N GLY A 70 3.99 -0.64 0.11
CA GLY A 70 2.58 -0.90 0.44
C GLY A 70 2.42 -1.66 1.77
N ARG A 71 3.30 -2.63 2.02
CA ARG A 71 3.38 -3.37 3.30
C ARG A 71 3.46 -2.46 4.53
N LEU A 72 4.12 -1.30 4.43
CA LEU A 72 4.30 -0.37 5.56
C LEU A 72 2.95 0.24 5.99
N ILE A 73 2.02 0.41 5.05
CA ILE A 73 0.66 0.87 5.35
C ILE A 73 -0.04 -0.14 6.26
N ALA A 74 0.10 -1.45 5.95
CA ALA A 74 -0.44 -2.54 6.76
C ALA A 74 0.30 -2.78 8.10
N ASP A 75 1.47 -2.17 8.30
CA ASP A 75 2.14 -2.16 9.61
C ASP A 75 1.48 -1.12 10.54
N VAL A 76 0.96 -0.02 9.98
CA VAL A 76 0.45 1.15 10.73
C VAL A 76 -1.08 1.14 10.87
N ILE A 77 -1.82 0.77 9.82
CA ILE A 77 -3.29 0.80 9.81
C ILE A 77 -3.86 -0.48 10.44
N PRO A 78 -4.66 -0.38 11.52
CA PRO A 78 -5.25 -1.56 12.18
C PRO A 78 -6.17 -2.37 11.26
N ASP A 79 -7.07 -1.68 10.56
CA ASP A 79 -8.05 -2.29 9.66
C ASP A 79 -7.49 -2.36 8.23
N ASN A 80 -6.73 -3.42 7.96
CA ASN A 80 -6.01 -3.58 6.70
C ASN A 80 -6.27 -4.94 6.05
N TYR A 81 -6.37 -4.91 4.73
CA TYR A 81 -6.58 -6.07 3.87
C TYR A 81 -5.57 -6.09 2.73
N ALA A 82 -5.22 -7.28 2.26
CA ALA A 82 -4.34 -7.44 1.11
C ALA A 82 -4.74 -8.66 0.28
N PHE A 83 -4.83 -8.45 -1.03
CA PHE A 83 -5.21 -9.47 -1.99
C PHE A 83 -4.25 -9.48 -3.16
N ARG A 84 -3.97 -10.67 -3.70
CA ARG A 84 -3.29 -10.78 -4.99
C ARG A 84 -4.30 -10.41 -6.06
N TRP A 85 -3.92 -9.48 -6.93
CA TRP A 85 -4.72 -9.17 -8.10
C TRP A 85 -4.74 -10.36 -9.06
N ASP A 86 -5.95 -10.75 -9.45
CA ASP A 86 -6.21 -11.65 -10.56
C ASP A 86 -7.17 -10.97 -11.53
N ARG A 87 -6.91 -11.14 -12.82
CA ARG A 87 -7.71 -10.50 -13.87
C ARG A 87 -9.03 -11.22 -14.10
N THR A 88 -9.04 -12.54 -13.98
CA THR A 88 -10.16 -13.39 -14.39
C THR A 88 -10.84 -14.05 -13.21
N GLU A 89 -10.08 -14.35 -12.16
CA GLU A 89 -10.58 -15.04 -10.97
C GLU A 89 -10.24 -14.22 -9.72
N PRO A 90 -10.90 -13.06 -9.52
CA PRO A 90 -10.67 -12.25 -8.32
C PRO A 90 -11.00 -13.06 -7.05
N ASP A 91 -10.25 -12.79 -5.99
CA ASP A 91 -10.46 -13.45 -4.69
C ASP A 91 -11.88 -13.17 -4.18
N ALA A 92 -12.61 -14.22 -3.78
CA ALA A 92 -13.97 -14.07 -3.28
C ALA A 92 -14.06 -13.18 -2.03
N ALA A 93 -13.03 -13.19 -1.17
CA ALA A 93 -12.98 -12.34 0.00
C ALA A 93 -12.71 -10.87 -0.35
N LEU A 94 -12.03 -10.58 -1.47
CA LEU A 94 -11.93 -9.22 -2.00
C LEU A 94 -13.31 -8.71 -2.42
N LEU A 95 -14.05 -9.51 -3.19
CA LEU A 95 -15.38 -9.12 -3.66
C LEU A 95 -16.37 -8.92 -2.50
N ALA A 96 -16.30 -9.78 -1.48
CA ALA A 96 -17.07 -9.65 -0.26
C ALA A 96 -16.74 -8.34 0.47
N LEU A 97 -15.45 -8.04 0.66
CA LEU A 97 -15.00 -6.79 1.29
C LEU A 97 -15.52 -5.54 0.54
N LEU A 98 -15.44 -5.55 -0.80
CA LEU A 98 -15.90 -4.43 -1.63
C LEU A 98 -17.42 -4.23 -1.59
N SER A 99 -18.17 -5.26 -1.22
CA SER A 99 -19.64 -5.23 -1.17
C SER A 99 -20.18 -5.06 0.26
N ASP A 100 -19.29 -5.06 1.26
CA ASP A 100 -19.66 -4.95 2.66
C ASP A 100 -20.25 -3.56 2.96
N GLU A 101 -21.43 -3.54 3.58
CA GLU A 101 -22.16 -2.31 3.88
C GLU A 101 -21.45 -1.44 4.91
N GLN A 102 -20.56 -2.02 5.73
CA GLN A 102 -19.73 -1.29 6.69
C GLN A 102 -18.75 -0.32 6.01
N TYR A 103 -18.33 -0.61 4.77
CA TYR A 103 -17.30 0.15 4.09
C TYR A 103 -17.85 1.06 2.99
N ALA A 104 -17.12 2.16 2.78
CA ALA A 104 -17.25 3.03 1.62
C ALA A 104 -15.96 2.89 0.78
N PRO A 105 -15.91 1.93 -0.17
CA PRO A 105 -14.72 1.67 -0.97
C PRO A 105 -14.39 2.80 -1.94
N ILE A 106 -13.13 3.24 -1.94
CA ILE A 106 -12.61 4.33 -2.75
C ILE A 106 -11.29 3.87 -3.38
N VAL A 107 -11.17 3.96 -4.70
CA VAL A 107 -9.94 3.60 -5.40
C VAL A 107 -8.98 4.78 -5.38
N VAL A 108 -7.75 4.57 -4.89
CA VAL A 108 -6.69 5.58 -4.92
C VAL A 108 -5.95 5.46 -6.24
N PHE A 109 -6.24 6.36 -7.17
CA PHE A 109 -5.64 6.34 -8.50
C PHE A 109 -5.64 7.73 -9.14
N PRO A 110 -4.63 8.09 -9.96
CA PRO A 110 -4.63 9.37 -10.66
C PRO A 110 -5.83 9.50 -11.60
N GLU A 111 -6.40 10.70 -11.70
CA GLU A 111 -7.57 11.00 -12.54
C GLU A 111 -7.37 10.76 -14.05
N GLN A 112 -6.13 10.63 -14.53
CA GLN A 112 -5.88 10.52 -15.96
C GLN A 112 -6.48 9.24 -16.56
N GLY A 113 -7.47 9.41 -17.44
CA GLY A 113 -8.17 8.30 -18.10
C GLY A 113 -9.27 7.68 -17.23
N VAL A 114 -9.74 8.40 -16.22
CA VAL A 114 -10.91 8.06 -15.40
C VAL A 114 -12.10 8.91 -15.85
N GLU A 115 -13.29 8.33 -15.88
CA GLU A 115 -14.54 9.07 -16.16
C GLU A 115 -14.75 10.17 -15.11
N LEU A 116 -14.99 11.41 -15.55
CA LEU A 116 -15.03 12.60 -14.67
C LEU A 116 -16.02 12.47 -13.51
N GLU A 117 -17.15 11.80 -13.74
CA GLU A 117 -18.19 11.58 -12.72
C GLU A 117 -17.74 10.71 -11.55
N ARG A 118 -16.70 9.90 -11.75
CA ARG A 118 -16.12 9.03 -10.71
C ARG A 118 -15.03 9.71 -9.92
N VAL A 119 -14.41 10.77 -10.45
CA VAL A 119 -13.25 11.41 -9.84
C VAL A 119 -13.71 12.27 -8.67
N ILE A 120 -13.14 12.01 -7.49
CA ILE A 120 -13.31 12.82 -6.30
C ILE A 120 -11.97 13.40 -5.87
N THR A 121 -12.00 14.62 -5.33
CA THR A 121 -10.82 15.32 -4.79
C THR A 121 -10.82 15.40 -3.27
N LYS A 122 -11.94 15.03 -2.64
CA LYS A 122 -12.13 14.97 -1.19
C LYS A 122 -12.95 13.75 -0.84
N VAL A 123 -12.62 13.15 0.30
CA VAL A 123 -13.38 12.03 0.85
C VAL A 123 -14.52 12.60 1.68
N THR A 124 -15.74 12.44 1.19
CA THR A 124 -16.94 12.72 2.00
C THR A 124 -17.22 11.50 2.86
N ARG A 125 -17.20 11.67 4.19
CA ARG A 125 -17.57 10.62 5.13
C ARG A 125 -19.07 10.34 4.99
N THR A 126 -19.41 9.10 4.70
CA THR A 126 -20.79 8.63 4.72
C THR A 126 -21.13 8.23 6.15
N GLU A 127 -22.30 8.65 6.64
CA GLU A 127 -22.76 8.24 7.97
C GLU A 127 -22.74 6.72 8.11
N ASN A 128 -22.22 6.23 9.23
CA ASN A 128 -22.12 4.80 9.58
C ASN A 128 -21.30 3.94 8.60
N LYS A 129 -20.44 4.53 7.76
CA LYS A 129 -19.50 3.78 6.91
C LYS A 129 -18.06 4.22 7.10
N THR A 130 -17.17 3.24 7.19
CA THR A 130 -15.72 3.46 7.23
C THR A 130 -15.18 3.60 5.81
N PRO A 131 -14.44 4.68 5.45
CA PRO A 131 -13.75 4.75 4.16
C PRO A 131 -12.78 3.60 4.01
N LEU A 132 -12.86 2.87 2.89
CA LEU A 132 -11.94 1.80 2.55
C LEU A 132 -11.09 2.24 1.35
N PHE A 133 -9.84 2.60 1.61
CA PHE A 133 -8.91 3.05 0.57
C PHE A 133 -8.25 1.88 -0.14
N ILE A 134 -8.52 1.74 -1.42
CA ILE A 134 -7.99 0.66 -2.27
C ILE A 134 -6.75 1.18 -3.00
N PHE A 135 -5.59 0.68 -2.59
CA PHE A 135 -4.31 0.97 -3.22
C PHE A 135 -3.98 -0.11 -4.25
N LEU A 136 -3.70 0.31 -5.47
CA LEU A 136 -3.26 -0.56 -6.56
C LEU A 136 -1.73 -0.69 -6.51
N ASP A 137 -1.25 -1.74 -5.85
CA ASP A 137 0.15 -1.87 -5.48
C ASP A 137 0.96 -2.65 -6.53
N GLY A 138 1.88 -1.95 -7.19
CA GLY A 138 2.72 -2.47 -8.27
C GLY A 138 3.39 -1.33 -9.01
N THR A 139 4.10 -1.63 -10.10
CA THR A 139 4.64 -0.57 -10.96
C THR A 139 3.51 0.24 -11.60
N TRP A 140 3.76 1.47 -12.05
CA TRP A 140 2.75 2.30 -12.71
C TRP A 140 2.04 1.60 -13.89
N ARG A 141 2.78 0.82 -14.67
CA ARG A 141 2.22 0.03 -15.78
C ARG A 141 1.29 -1.08 -15.27
N GLU A 142 1.63 -1.70 -14.16
CA GLU A 142 0.84 -2.75 -13.52
C GLU A 142 -0.40 -2.17 -12.85
N ALA A 143 -0.29 -1.08 -12.09
CA ALA A 143 -1.43 -0.37 -11.49
C ALA A 143 -2.45 0.08 -12.54
N LYS A 144 -2.00 0.70 -13.66
CA LYS A 144 -2.89 1.01 -14.81
C LYS A 144 -3.58 -0.21 -15.38
N LYS A 145 -2.88 -1.36 -15.42
CA LYS A 145 -3.45 -2.61 -15.91
C LYS A 145 -4.49 -3.15 -14.92
N MET A 146 -4.21 -3.14 -13.62
CA MET A 146 -5.15 -3.54 -12.58
C MET A 146 -6.41 -2.69 -12.65
N PHE A 147 -6.27 -1.36 -12.66
CA PHE A 147 -7.39 -0.43 -12.77
C PHE A 147 -8.29 -0.75 -13.98
N ARG A 148 -7.71 -0.81 -15.18
CA ARG A 148 -8.46 -1.05 -16.43
C ARG A 148 -9.02 -2.48 -16.56
N LYS A 149 -8.46 -3.45 -15.86
CA LYS A 149 -8.80 -4.88 -16.01
C LYS A 149 -9.46 -5.46 -14.76
N SER A 150 -10.06 -4.61 -13.94
CA SER A 150 -10.81 -5.00 -12.74
C SER A 150 -12.22 -4.42 -12.80
N PRO A 151 -13.16 -5.06 -13.52
CA PRO A 151 -14.53 -4.55 -13.66
C PRO A 151 -15.25 -4.34 -12.32
N TYR A 152 -14.86 -5.09 -11.28
CA TYR A 152 -15.35 -4.93 -9.91
C TYR A 152 -14.94 -3.60 -9.25
N LEU A 153 -14.06 -2.80 -9.87
CA LEU A 153 -13.71 -1.45 -9.43
C LEU A 153 -14.40 -0.36 -10.25
N ASP A 154 -15.11 -0.68 -11.34
CA ASP A 154 -15.57 0.30 -12.33
C ASP A 154 -16.65 1.26 -11.80
N ASN A 155 -17.39 0.86 -10.76
CA ASN A 155 -18.43 1.69 -10.16
C ASN A 155 -17.96 2.46 -8.93
N LEU A 156 -16.70 2.28 -8.53
CA LEU A 156 -16.17 2.90 -7.31
C LEU A 156 -15.71 4.34 -7.58
N PRO A 157 -15.88 5.27 -6.62
CA PRO A 157 -15.27 6.58 -6.68
C PRO A 157 -13.74 6.45 -6.72
N VAL A 158 -13.10 7.36 -7.44
CA VAL A 158 -11.65 7.40 -7.61
C VAL A 158 -11.10 8.66 -6.98
N LEU A 159 -10.32 8.50 -5.92
CA LEU A 159 -9.63 9.60 -5.25
C LEU A 159 -8.30 9.86 -5.94
N SER A 160 -8.19 11.02 -6.57
CA SER A 160 -6.96 11.51 -7.20
C SER A 160 -6.23 12.45 -6.25
N ILE A 161 -4.95 12.17 -6.00
CA ILE A 161 -4.09 13.05 -5.19
C ILE A 161 -3.36 14.02 -6.12
N ALA A 162 -3.46 15.31 -5.80
CA ALA A 162 -2.82 16.37 -6.56
C ALA A 162 -1.28 16.20 -6.60
N PRO A 163 -0.63 16.29 -7.78
CA PRO A 163 0.82 16.16 -7.92
C PRO A 163 1.62 17.15 -7.04
N GLU A 164 1.07 18.33 -6.79
CA GLU A 164 1.67 19.37 -5.95
C GLU A 164 1.81 18.88 -4.51
N LYS A 165 0.76 18.25 -3.95
CA LYS A 165 0.76 17.70 -2.58
C LYS A 165 1.82 16.59 -2.41
N LEU A 166 1.96 15.76 -3.43
CA LEU A 166 2.96 14.70 -3.48
C LEU A 166 4.38 15.27 -3.57
N SER A 167 4.53 16.40 -4.26
CA SER A 167 5.80 17.13 -4.38
C SER A 167 6.17 17.80 -3.06
N ASP A 168 5.23 18.45 -2.39
CA ASP A 168 5.41 19.07 -1.07
C ASP A 168 5.81 18.06 -0.01
N TYR A 169 5.17 16.87 -0.01
CA TYR A 169 5.56 15.78 0.87
C TYR A 169 7.00 15.33 0.64
N LYS A 170 7.43 15.17 -0.61
CA LYS A 170 8.82 14.82 -0.95
C LYS A 170 9.81 15.87 -0.49
N LEU A 171 9.50 17.16 -0.68
CA LEU A 171 10.36 18.25 -0.22
C LEU A 171 10.56 18.22 1.30
N ARG A 172 9.54 17.78 2.06
CA ARG A 172 9.64 17.61 3.52
C ARG A 172 10.46 16.37 3.93
N VAL A 173 10.31 15.25 3.23
CA VAL A 173 10.79 13.94 3.71
C VAL A 173 12.12 13.49 3.07
N ALA A 174 12.39 13.82 1.80
CA ALA A 174 13.71 13.82 1.16
C ALA A 174 13.64 14.23 -0.33
N PRO A 175 14.54 15.09 -0.82
CA PRO A 175 14.51 15.64 -2.18
C PRO A 175 15.04 14.72 -3.29
N HIS A 176 15.28 13.42 -3.05
CA HIS A 176 15.83 12.54 -4.10
C HIS A 176 14.77 11.93 -5.02
N GLU A 177 15.11 11.89 -6.31
CA GLU A 177 14.22 11.68 -7.45
C GLU A 177 13.65 10.25 -7.65
N HIS A 178 12.38 10.26 -8.06
CA HIS A 178 11.72 9.37 -9.03
C HIS A 178 11.35 7.93 -8.62
N GLN A 179 10.29 7.79 -7.84
CA GLN A 179 9.04 7.09 -8.17
C GLN A 179 8.21 7.08 -6.89
N LEU A 180 6.99 7.61 -6.92
CA LEU A 180 6.11 7.57 -5.76
C LEU A 180 5.86 6.12 -5.38
N GLY A 181 6.31 5.74 -4.19
CA GLY A 181 5.92 4.48 -3.58
C GLY A 181 4.49 4.55 -3.06
N THR A 182 3.84 3.40 -2.94
CA THR A 182 2.47 3.28 -2.41
C THR A 182 2.33 3.91 -1.02
N ALA A 183 3.34 3.79 -0.15
CA ALA A 183 3.35 4.42 1.17
C ALA A 183 3.34 5.96 1.12
N GLU A 184 4.09 6.59 0.21
CA GLU A 184 4.13 8.06 0.12
C GLU A 184 2.77 8.64 -0.29
N VAL A 185 2.09 7.95 -1.22
CA VAL A 185 0.72 8.28 -1.63
C VAL A 185 -0.22 8.17 -0.42
N ALA A 186 -0.08 7.11 0.39
CA ALA A 186 -0.87 6.92 1.60
C ALA A 186 -0.62 7.98 2.67
N CYS A 187 0.64 8.39 2.93
CA CYS A 187 0.94 9.47 3.87
C CYS A 187 0.20 10.76 3.51
N VAL A 188 0.25 11.16 2.24
CA VAL A 188 -0.44 12.37 1.76
C VAL A 188 -1.96 12.19 1.86
N LEU A 189 -2.47 11.03 1.47
CA LEU A 189 -3.90 10.72 1.54
C LEU A 189 -4.44 10.84 2.96
N PHE A 190 -3.77 10.22 3.93
CA PHE A 190 -4.20 10.22 5.33
C PHE A 190 -4.24 11.64 5.89
N ALA A 191 -3.20 12.44 5.63
CA ALA A 191 -3.17 13.84 6.06
C ALA A 191 -4.34 14.66 5.45
N GLU A 192 -4.64 14.48 4.17
CA GLU A 192 -5.75 15.20 3.51
C GLU A 192 -7.13 14.70 3.95
N CYS A 193 -7.23 13.46 4.46
CA CYS A 193 -8.47 12.87 4.99
C CYS A 193 -8.68 13.11 6.50
N GLY A 194 -7.77 13.83 7.16
CA GLY A 194 -7.82 14.12 8.59
C GLY A 194 -7.28 13.00 9.49
N GLU A 195 -6.73 11.93 8.92
CA GLU A 195 -6.14 10.79 9.62
C GLU A 195 -4.69 11.12 10.02
N GLN A 196 -4.49 12.13 10.86
CA GLN A 196 -3.15 12.69 11.14
C GLN A 196 -2.24 11.69 11.86
N ASP A 197 -2.74 10.96 12.85
CA ASP A 197 -1.93 9.95 13.57
C ASP A 197 -1.42 8.85 12.62
N ALA A 198 -2.24 8.41 11.67
CA ALA A 198 -1.84 7.50 10.61
C ALA A 198 -0.82 8.09 9.64
N ALA A 199 -0.99 9.37 9.26
CA ALA A 199 -0.07 10.07 8.38
C ALA A 199 1.32 10.21 9.01
N ASP A 200 1.38 10.61 10.27
CA ASP A 200 2.63 10.86 11.01
C ASP A 200 3.38 9.54 11.26
N LYS A 201 2.72 8.54 11.84
CA LYS A 201 3.32 7.22 12.11
C LYS A 201 3.79 6.51 10.84
N LEU A 202 3.02 6.58 9.76
CA LEU A 202 3.44 6.01 8.47
C LEU A 202 4.63 6.78 7.88
N THR A 203 4.68 8.10 8.03
CA THR A 203 5.80 8.92 7.57
C THR A 203 7.09 8.54 8.31
N GLU A 204 7.04 8.43 9.63
CA GLU A 204 8.19 8.02 10.44
C GLU A 204 8.66 6.60 10.09
N HIS A 205 7.74 5.64 10.01
CA HIS A 205 8.04 4.26 9.62
C HIS A 205 8.64 4.16 8.21
N PHE A 206 8.13 4.97 7.27
CA PHE A 206 8.67 5.04 5.92
C PHE A 206 10.09 5.59 5.87
N ILE A 207 10.39 6.62 6.67
CA ILE A 207 11.75 7.18 6.81
C ILE A 207 12.71 6.12 7.35
N ASP A 208 12.34 5.45 8.44
CA ASP A 208 13.14 4.38 9.04
C ASP A 208 13.42 3.24 8.04
N PHE A 209 12.38 2.81 7.32
CA PHE A 209 12.51 1.80 6.28
C PHE A 209 13.46 2.21 5.17
N ARG A 210 13.29 3.42 4.63
CA ARG A 210 14.11 3.96 3.55
C ARG A 210 15.57 4.03 3.96
N ASP A 211 15.85 4.58 5.14
CA ASP A 211 17.20 4.80 5.62
C ASP A 211 17.92 3.47 5.88
N ALA A 212 17.23 2.50 6.49
CA ALA A 212 17.73 1.15 6.66
C ALA A 212 17.94 0.42 5.31
N TYR A 213 17.01 0.55 4.37
CA TYR A 213 17.12 -0.04 3.03
C TYR A 213 18.32 0.52 2.24
N LEU A 214 18.50 1.85 2.25
CA LEU A 214 19.63 2.52 1.59
C LEU A 214 20.96 2.14 2.24
N LYS A 215 21.01 2.05 3.57
CA LYS A 215 22.20 1.59 4.30
C LYS A 215 22.57 0.17 3.88
N GLY A 216 21.61 -0.74 3.84
CA GLY A 216 21.83 -2.12 3.36
C GLY A 216 22.38 -2.19 1.93
N LYS A 217 21.81 -1.39 1.02
CA LYS A 217 22.26 -1.32 -0.38
C LYS A 217 23.68 -0.77 -0.52
N ARG A 218 24.05 0.27 0.25
CA ARG A 218 25.39 0.89 0.23
C ARG A 218 26.45 -0.03 0.83
N SER A 219 26.11 -0.76 1.88
CA SER A 219 27.02 -1.69 2.56
C SER A 219 27.28 -3.00 1.79
N LYS A 220 26.64 -3.21 0.62
CA LYS A 220 26.70 -4.45 -0.17
C LYS A 220 26.43 -5.71 0.67
N LEU A 221 25.53 -5.59 1.66
CA LEU A 221 25.03 -6.73 2.43
C LEU A 221 24.22 -7.67 1.54
#